data_AF-A0A919XD31-F1
#
_entry.id   AF-A0A919XD31-F1
#
_cell.length_a   1.000
_cell.length_b   1.000
_cell.length_c   1.000
_cell.angle_alpha   90.00
_cell.angle_beta   90.00
_cell.angle_gamma   90.00
#
_symmetry.space_group_name_H-M   'P 1'
#
loop_
_entity.id
_entity.type
_entity.pdbx_description
1 polymer ?
#
loop_
_entity_poly.entity_id
_entity_poly.type
_entity_poly.pdbx_seq_one_letter_code
_entity_poly.pdbx_strand_id
1 'polypeptide(L)'
;MLRSRDDILRDITELILLHQQGKLGGEKMPEDEHPPLEPSSAASYHYFTLPMALNYQRNSYALWESAHRTFNDPDTMDVFDPAAAAAMDAEKLREKLLKHKVALQPNKQPAVWRTLCVTIMDQLDGDLRNLFRRNGNSVRRIKQHMMQHKKSFPYLGGDKIMNYWLYVMEQYTDADFPDRECITVAPDTHVLQSSAKLGILTEEEAAGPKARELAASRWEDLLQGSGLCPIDIHTPMWLWSRSKFAAQV
;
A
#
# COMPACT_ATOMS: atom_id res chain seq x y z
N MET A 1 23.80 17.92 12.64
CA MET A 1 23.80 18.96 11.58
C MET A 1 22.94 18.40 10.45
N LEU A 2 21.87 19.09 10.05
CA LEU A 2 21.03 18.62 8.95
C LEU A 2 21.85 18.65 7.66
N ARG A 3 21.76 17.60 6.84
CA ARG A 3 22.54 17.45 5.60
C ARG A 3 22.03 18.43 4.54
N SER A 4 22.87 18.79 3.57
CA SER A 4 22.44 19.65 2.46
C SER A 4 21.38 18.94 1.62
N ARG A 5 20.47 19.70 1.00
CA ARG A 5 19.43 19.16 0.10
C ARG A 5 20.06 18.30 -1.01
N ASP A 6 21.13 18.79 -1.61
CA ASP A 6 21.79 18.12 -2.74
C ASP A 6 22.45 16.80 -2.32
N ASP A 7 23.05 16.75 -1.12
CA ASP A 7 23.59 15.50 -0.59
C ASP A 7 22.49 14.45 -0.36
N ILE A 8 21.35 14.85 0.19
CA ILE A 8 20.23 13.92 0.44
C ILE A 8 19.64 13.44 -0.88
N LEU A 9 19.48 14.34 -1.87
CA LEU A 9 18.99 13.99 -3.20
C LEU A 9 19.94 13.03 -3.93
N ARG A 10 21.26 13.20 -3.78
CA ARG A 10 22.24 12.25 -4.33
C ARG A 10 22.06 10.86 -3.71
N ASP A 11 22.04 10.77 -2.40
CA ASP A 11 21.96 9.48 -1.70
C ASP A 11 20.63 8.76 -1.98
N ILE A 12 19.50 9.49 -2.04
CA ILE A 12 18.22 8.86 -2.34
C ILE A 12 18.16 8.38 -3.80
N THR A 13 18.81 9.09 -4.72
CA THR A 13 18.96 8.64 -6.11
C THR A 13 19.80 7.37 -6.17
N GLU A 14 20.89 7.29 -5.41
CA GLU A 14 21.70 6.06 -5.31
C GLU A 14 20.87 4.90 -4.72
N LEU A 15 20.08 5.14 -3.67
CA LEU A 15 19.18 4.11 -3.13
C LEU A 15 18.17 3.61 -4.18
N ILE A 16 17.59 4.50 -4.99
CA ILE A 16 16.70 4.10 -6.10
C ILE A 16 17.45 3.21 -7.09
N LEU A 17 18.67 3.58 -7.49
CA LEU A 17 19.49 2.79 -8.41
C LEU A 17 19.84 1.42 -7.83
N LEU A 18 20.23 1.35 -6.55
CA LEU A 18 20.51 0.10 -5.87
C LEU A 18 19.27 -0.80 -5.80
N HIS A 19 18.08 -0.23 -5.56
CA HIS A 19 16.82 -0.96 -5.59
C HIS A 19 16.54 -1.55 -6.98
N GLN A 20 16.64 -0.73 -8.04
CA GLN A 20 16.44 -1.18 -9.42
C GLN A 20 17.42 -2.29 -9.84
N GLN A 21 18.60 -2.33 -9.23
CA GLN A 21 19.62 -3.36 -9.46
C GLN A 21 19.48 -4.59 -8.53
N GLY A 22 18.45 -4.65 -7.68
CA GLY A 22 18.25 -5.73 -6.69
C GLY A 22 19.24 -5.72 -5.51
N LYS A 23 20.07 -4.69 -5.39
CA LYS A 23 21.19 -4.62 -4.43
C LYS A 23 20.78 -4.26 -2.99
N LEU A 24 19.52 -3.87 -2.77
CA LEU A 24 18.98 -3.64 -1.42
C LEU A 24 18.34 -4.90 -0.81
N GLY A 25 18.37 -6.04 -1.52
CA GLY A 25 17.59 -7.23 -1.20
C GLY A 25 16.09 -6.98 -1.42
N GLY A 26 15.25 -7.97 -1.11
CA GLY A 26 13.81 -7.87 -1.37
C GLY A 26 13.48 -7.77 -2.86
N GLU A 27 14.26 -8.46 -3.69
CA GLU A 27 14.06 -8.63 -5.14
C GLU A 27 12.64 -9.09 -5.49
N LYS A 28 11.97 -9.73 -4.52
CA LYS A 28 10.55 -10.04 -4.54
C LYS A 28 9.83 -9.21 -3.48
N MET A 29 8.95 -8.32 -3.91
CA MET A 29 7.99 -7.62 -3.06
C MET A 29 6.92 -8.60 -2.56
N PRO A 30 6.28 -8.32 -1.41
CA PRO A 30 5.19 -9.16 -0.90
C PRO A 30 4.08 -9.38 -1.93
N GLU A 31 3.71 -8.32 -2.64
CA GLU A 31 2.66 -8.29 -3.65
C GLU A 31 2.97 -9.11 -4.90
N ASP A 32 4.26 -9.39 -5.20
CA ASP A 32 4.67 -10.30 -6.28
C ASP A 32 4.18 -11.75 -6.07
N GLU A 33 3.72 -12.08 -4.87
CA GLU A 33 2.99 -13.32 -4.58
C GLU A 33 1.51 -13.16 -4.96
N HIS A 34 1.23 -13.23 -6.26
CA HIS A 34 -0.11 -13.08 -6.81
C HIS A 34 -0.41 -14.07 -7.96
N PRO A 35 -1.68 -14.41 -8.18
CA PRO A 35 -2.09 -15.19 -9.35
C PRO A 35 -1.88 -14.39 -10.65
N PRO A 36 -1.70 -15.06 -11.82
CA PRO A 36 -1.48 -14.40 -13.10
C PRO A 36 -2.80 -13.80 -13.64
N LEU A 37 -3.20 -12.66 -13.07
CA LEU A 37 -4.41 -11.93 -13.45
C LEU A 37 -4.08 -10.88 -14.52
N GLU A 38 -5.00 -10.71 -15.47
CA GLU A 38 -4.92 -9.62 -16.44
C GLU A 38 -4.93 -8.26 -15.70
N PRO A 39 -3.92 -7.39 -15.88
CA PRO A 39 -3.79 -6.15 -15.12
C PRO A 39 -5.02 -5.23 -15.21
N SER A 40 -5.71 -5.21 -16.35
CA SER A 40 -6.90 -4.41 -16.60
C SER A 40 -8.21 -5.02 -16.10
N SER A 41 -8.19 -6.26 -15.59
CA SER A 41 -9.39 -6.97 -15.16
C SER A 41 -9.92 -6.46 -13.81
N ALA A 42 -11.25 -6.58 -13.62
CA ALA A 42 -11.85 -6.30 -12.31
C ALA A 42 -11.28 -7.21 -11.21
N ALA A 43 -11.01 -8.48 -11.55
CA ALA A 43 -10.42 -9.45 -10.64
C ALA A 43 -9.04 -9.01 -10.11
N SER A 44 -8.17 -8.44 -10.97
CA SER A 44 -6.88 -7.89 -10.53
C SER A 44 -7.08 -6.77 -9.50
N TYR A 45 -7.97 -5.82 -9.81
CA TYR A 45 -8.26 -4.70 -8.90
C TYR A 45 -8.82 -5.16 -7.56
N HIS A 46 -9.74 -6.14 -7.56
CA HIS A 46 -10.30 -6.71 -6.33
C HIS A 46 -9.23 -7.48 -5.54
N TYR A 47 -8.42 -8.29 -6.22
CA TYR A 47 -7.35 -9.08 -5.60
C TYR A 47 -6.32 -8.20 -4.89
N PHE A 48 -5.87 -7.10 -5.49
CA PHE A 48 -4.89 -6.23 -4.84
C PHE A 48 -5.48 -5.33 -3.75
N THR A 49 -6.80 -5.10 -3.77
CA THR A 49 -7.45 -4.18 -2.82
C THR A 49 -7.86 -4.85 -1.52
N LEU A 50 -8.49 -6.03 -1.60
CA LEU A 50 -9.08 -6.68 -0.43
C LEU A 50 -8.03 -7.11 0.63
N PRO A 51 -6.92 -7.80 0.26
CA PRO A 51 -5.83 -8.10 1.18
C PRO A 51 -5.14 -6.84 1.69
N MET A 52 -4.95 -5.83 0.83
CA MET A 52 -4.26 -4.58 1.21
C MET A 52 -4.98 -3.85 2.35
N ALA A 53 -6.30 -3.88 2.39
CA ALA A 53 -7.06 -3.36 3.53
C ALA A 53 -6.68 -4.06 4.86
N LEU A 54 -6.20 -5.30 4.82
CA LEU A 54 -5.75 -6.05 5.99
C LEU A 54 -4.23 -5.94 6.24
N ASN A 55 -3.49 -5.17 5.43
CA ASN A 55 -2.02 -5.05 5.46
C ASN A 55 -1.51 -4.03 6.50
N TYR A 56 -2.16 -3.96 7.66
CA TYR A 56 -1.77 -3.09 8.77
C TYR A 56 -1.34 -3.92 9.98
N GLN A 57 -0.21 -3.55 10.60
CA GLN A 57 0.36 -4.20 11.79
C GLN A 57 0.53 -5.73 11.66
N ARG A 58 0.92 -6.21 10.48
CA ARG A 58 1.24 -7.61 10.23
C ARG A 58 2.42 -7.75 9.28
N ASN A 59 2.92 -8.97 9.15
CA ASN A 59 3.90 -9.31 8.12
C ASN A 59 3.22 -9.31 6.74
N SER A 60 3.67 -8.43 5.83
CA SER A 60 3.12 -8.28 4.47
C SER A 60 3.35 -9.54 3.63
N TYR A 61 4.53 -10.17 3.68
CA TYR A 61 4.82 -11.40 2.92
C TYR A 61 3.85 -12.52 3.31
N ALA A 62 3.66 -12.74 4.61
CA ALA A 62 2.73 -13.75 5.09
C ALA A 62 1.27 -13.45 4.71
N LEU A 63 0.88 -12.18 4.58
CA LEU A 63 -0.45 -11.79 4.09
C LEU A 63 -0.63 -12.20 2.63
N TRP A 64 0.30 -11.82 1.76
CA TRP A 64 0.17 -12.06 0.32
C TRP A 64 0.32 -13.53 -0.05
N GLU A 65 1.19 -14.29 0.60
CA GLU A 65 1.21 -15.75 0.51
C GLU A 65 -0.14 -16.37 0.92
N SER A 66 -0.77 -15.84 1.97
CA SER A 66 -2.08 -16.30 2.41
C SER A 66 -3.19 -15.93 1.43
N ALA A 67 -3.15 -14.72 0.87
CA ALA A 67 -4.09 -14.26 -0.15
C ALA A 67 -3.99 -15.11 -1.42
N HIS A 68 -2.77 -15.41 -1.88
CA HIS A 68 -2.53 -16.26 -3.04
C HIS A 68 -3.07 -17.68 -2.81
N ARG A 69 -2.82 -18.28 -1.63
CA ARG A 69 -3.42 -19.57 -1.25
C ARG A 69 -4.95 -19.51 -1.21
N THR A 70 -5.54 -18.47 -0.64
CA THR A 70 -7.00 -18.28 -0.60
C THR A 70 -7.59 -18.17 -2.00
N PHE A 71 -6.90 -17.50 -2.92
CA PHE A 71 -7.35 -17.31 -4.30
C PHE A 71 -7.27 -18.60 -5.12
N ASN A 72 -6.25 -19.43 -4.91
CA ASN A 72 -6.07 -20.68 -5.64
C ASN A 72 -6.85 -21.87 -5.06
N ASP A 73 -7.47 -21.72 -3.90
CA ASP A 73 -8.31 -22.76 -3.28
C ASP A 73 -9.77 -22.60 -3.75
N PRO A 74 -10.34 -23.58 -4.49
CA PRO A 74 -11.72 -23.54 -4.96
C PRO A 74 -12.74 -23.37 -3.83
N ASP A 75 -12.42 -23.78 -2.61
CA ASP A 75 -13.31 -23.63 -1.46
C ASP A 75 -13.31 -22.19 -0.89
N THR A 76 -12.37 -21.33 -1.28
CA THR A 76 -12.25 -19.98 -0.71
C THR A 76 -12.11 -18.86 -1.73
N MET A 77 -11.85 -19.16 -3.00
CA MET A 77 -11.58 -18.14 -4.02
C MET A 77 -12.73 -17.14 -4.23
N ASP A 78 -13.96 -17.55 -3.96
CA ASP A 78 -15.17 -16.72 -4.06
C ASP A 78 -15.18 -15.52 -3.11
N VAL A 79 -14.35 -15.50 -2.06
CA VAL A 79 -14.23 -14.32 -1.18
C VAL A 79 -13.62 -13.10 -1.89
N PHE A 80 -12.97 -13.29 -3.04
CA PHE A 80 -12.42 -12.20 -3.85
C PHE A 80 -13.42 -11.62 -4.85
N ASP A 81 -14.58 -12.26 -5.06
CA ASP A 81 -15.70 -11.69 -5.80
C ASP A 81 -16.54 -10.82 -4.84
N PRO A 82 -16.62 -9.50 -5.05
CA PRO A 82 -17.37 -8.62 -4.15
C PRO A 82 -18.85 -8.99 -4.03
N ALA A 83 -19.49 -9.46 -5.08
CA ALA A 83 -20.90 -9.86 -5.05
C ALA A 83 -21.08 -11.10 -4.18
N ALA A 84 -20.24 -12.12 -4.38
CA ALA A 84 -20.27 -13.34 -3.59
C ALA A 84 -19.97 -13.07 -2.12
N ALA A 85 -18.90 -12.32 -1.81
CA ALA A 85 -18.50 -11.99 -0.45
C ALA A 85 -19.52 -11.10 0.28
N ALA A 86 -20.15 -10.15 -0.41
CA ALA A 86 -21.18 -9.28 0.16
C ALA A 86 -22.48 -10.04 0.49
N ALA A 87 -22.84 -11.05 -0.33
CA ALA A 87 -24.04 -11.88 -0.12
C ALA A 87 -23.80 -13.09 0.80
N MET A 88 -22.55 -13.50 1.01
CA MET A 88 -22.19 -14.69 1.78
C MET A 88 -22.72 -14.62 3.21
N ASP A 89 -23.06 -15.76 3.82
CA ASP A 89 -23.31 -15.82 5.26
C ASP A 89 -22.07 -15.35 6.05
N ALA A 90 -22.27 -14.66 7.17
CA ALA A 90 -21.19 -14.06 7.95
C ALA A 90 -20.22 -15.11 8.52
N GLU A 91 -20.74 -16.25 8.98
CA GLU A 91 -19.93 -17.34 9.52
C GLU A 91 -19.14 -18.01 8.40
N LYS A 92 -19.78 -18.27 7.26
CA LYS A 92 -19.10 -18.84 6.09
C LYS A 92 -17.98 -17.95 5.56
N LEU A 93 -18.19 -16.63 5.49
CA LEU A 93 -17.15 -15.67 5.08
C LEU A 93 -15.98 -15.70 6.06
N ARG A 94 -16.27 -15.73 7.37
CA ARG A 94 -15.26 -15.84 8.42
C ARG A 94 -14.44 -17.11 8.28
N GLU A 95 -15.08 -18.26 8.12
CA GLU A 95 -14.40 -19.55 7.95
C GLU A 95 -13.44 -19.53 6.75
N LYS A 96 -13.90 -19.07 5.58
CA LYS A 96 -13.08 -19.00 4.36
C LYS A 96 -11.87 -18.07 4.50
N LEU A 97 -12.08 -16.87 5.05
CA LEU A 97 -10.99 -15.90 5.26
C LEU A 97 -9.97 -16.38 6.32
N LEU A 98 -10.38 -17.21 7.27
CA LEU A 98 -9.49 -17.77 8.28
C LEU A 98 -8.74 -19.03 7.81
N LYS A 99 -9.30 -19.82 6.87
CA LYS A 99 -8.75 -21.11 6.39
C LYS A 99 -7.25 -21.02 6.08
N HIS A 100 -6.86 -20.04 5.26
CA HIS A 100 -5.46 -19.81 4.87
C HIS A 100 -4.81 -18.63 5.59
N LYS A 101 -5.49 -18.05 6.59
CA LYS A 101 -5.01 -16.91 7.41
C LYS A 101 -4.85 -15.59 6.64
N VAL A 102 -5.63 -15.36 5.58
CA VAL A 102 -5.75 -14.03 4.98
C VAL A 102 -6.35 -13.06 6.00
N ALA A 103 -7.35 -13.49 6.76
CA ALA A 103 -7.74 -12.86 8.03
C ALA A 103 -7.03 -13.56 9.22
N LEU A 104 -6.65 -12.77 10.21
CA LEU A 104 -6.10 -13.17 11.51
C LEU A 104 -7.06 -12.85 12.65
N GLN A 105 -7.90 -11.81 12.50
CA GLN A 105 -8.88 -11.43 13.51
C GLN A 105 -10.26 -11.93 13.09
N PRO A 106 -10.84 -12.94 13.78
CA PRO A 106 -11.98 -13.71 13.30
C PRO A 106 -13.26 -12.88 13.11
N ASN A 107 -13.41 -11.77 13.82
CA ASN A 107 -14.61 -10.94 13.70
C ASN A 107 -14.32 -9.66 12.92
N LYS A 108 -13.28 -8.93 13.32
CA LYS A 108 -13.00 -7.59 12.80
C LYS A 108 -12.63 -7.59 11.32
N GLN A 109 -11.77 -8.50 10.88
CA GLN A 109 -11.26 -8.49 9.51
C GLN A 109 -12.28 -9.03 8.49
N PRO A 110 -13.05 -10.09 8.77
CA PRO A 110 -14.18 -10.47 7.92
C PRO A 110 -15.23 -9.36 7.80
N ALA A 111 -15.51 -8.62 8.87
CA ALA A 111 -16.39 -7.45 8.80
C ALA A 111 -15.83 -6.35 7.88
N VAL A 112 -14.55 -6.00 8.03
CA VAL A 112 -13.84 -5.04 7.15
C VAL A 112 -13.90 -5.48 5.69
N TRP A 113 -13.60 -6.74 5.41
CA TRP A 113 -13.64 -7.34 4.07
C TRP A 113 -15.04 -7.23 3.46
N ARG A 114 -16.07 -7.62 4.21
CA ARG A 114 -17.47 -7.52 3.78
C ARG A 114 -17.88 -6.08 3.49
N THR A 115 -17.53 -5.13 4.36
CA THR A 115 -17.85 -3.71 4.16
C THR A 115 -17.26 -3.16 2.86
N LEU A 116 -16.02 -3.55 2.53
CA LEU A 116 -15.41 -3.17 1.25
C LEU A 116 -16.15 -3.80 0.06
N CYS A 117 -16.49 -5.08 0.14
CA CYS A 117 -17.25 -5.76 -0.91
C CYS A 117 -18.62 -5.11 -1.13
N VAL A 118 -19.35 -4.80 -0.06
CA VAL A 118 -20.63 -4.06 -0.12
C VAL A 118 -20.43 -2.67 -0.73
N THR A 119 -19.36 -1.96 -0.36
CA THR A 119 -19.05 -0.65 -0.96
C THR A 119 -18.79 -0.75 -2.46
N ILE A 120 -18.05 -1.77 -2.90
CA ILE A 120 -17.80 -2.03 -4.32
C ILE A 120 -19.12 -2.29 -5.05
N MET A 121 -20.01 -3.11 -4.47
CA MET A 121 -21.32 -3.40 -5.07
C MET A 121 -22.22 -2.16 -5.14
N ASP A 122 -22.43 -1.49 -4.01
CA ASP A 122 -23.46 -0.45 -3.88
C ASP A 122 -23.02 0.90 -4.46
N GLN A 123 -21.73 1.22 -4.35
CA GLN A 123 -21.22 2.55 -4.71
C GLN A 123 -20.43 2.53 -6.01
N LEU A 124 -19.92 1.38 -6.44
CA LEU A 124 -19.01 1.25 -7.59
C LEU A 124 -19.50 0.26 -8.65
N ASP A 125 -20.80 -0.06 -8.66
CA ASP A 125 -21.46 -0.96 -9.62
C ASP A 125 -20.80 -2.35 -9.70
N GLY A 126 -20.27 -2.86 -8.58
CA GLY A 126 -19.56 -4.13 -8.50
C GLY A 126 -18.13 -4.12 -9.08
N ASP A 127 -17.65 -2.98 -9.58
CA ASP A 127 -16.34 -2.86 -10.23
C ASP A 127 -15.51 -1.77 -9.59
N LEU A 128 -14.45 -2.15 -8.85
CA LEU A 128 -13.59 -1.19 -8.15
C LEU A 128 -12.93 -0.20 -9.10
N ARG A 129 -12.71 -0.56 -10.37
CA ARG A 129 -12.17 0.35 -11.40
C ARG A 129 -13.04 1.60 -11.55
N ASN A 130 -14.32 1.55 -11.20
CA ASN A 130 -15.18 2.73 -11.21
C ASN A 130 -14.77 3.80 -10.19
N LEU A 131 -14.13 3.43 -9.07
CA LEU A 131 -13.53 4.42 -8.15
C LEU A 131 -12.47 5.26 -8.88
N PHE A 132 -11.65 4.63 -9.70
CA PHE A 132 -10.60 5.27 -10.48
C PHE A 132 -11.19 6.10 -11.63
N ARG A 133 -11.99 5.47 -12.50
CA ARG A 133 -12.61 6.12 -13.67
C ARG A 133 -13.43 7.36 -13.30
N ARG A 134 -14.28 7.27 -12.28
CA ARG A 134 -15.16 8.38 -11.86
C ARG A 134 -14.39 9.55 -11.25
N ASN A 135 -13.20 9.29 -10.73
CA ASN A 135 -12.29 10.31 -10.21
C ASN A 135 -11.24 10.75 -11.24
N GLY A 136 -11.37 10.32 -12.51
CA GLY A 136 -10.45 10.66 -13.60
C GLY A 136 -9.03 10.17 -13.35
N ASN A 137 -8.88 9.05 -12.64
CA ASN A 137 -7.63 8.52 -12.11
C ASN A 137 -6.80 9.54 -11.29
N SER A 138 -7.35 10.67 -10.86
CA SER A 138 -6.57 11.60 -10.03
C SER A 138 -6.42 11.04 -8.61
N VAL A 139 -5.18 10.86 -8.16
CA VAL A 139 -4.82 10.49 -6.80
C VAL A 139 -5.45 11.45 -5.80
N ARG A 140 -5.39 12.77 -6.04
CA ARG A 140 -6.03 13.76 -5.15
C ARG A 140 -7.53 13.51 -5.02
N ARG A 141 -8.23 13.29 -6.14
CA ARG A 141 -9.69 13.07 -6.16
C ARG A 141 -10.07 11.73 -5.54
N ILE A 142 -9.33 10.66 -5.82
CA ILE A 142 -9.54 9.33 -5.21
C ILE A 142 -9.39 9.41 -3.70
N LYS A 143 -8.29 10.02 -3.21
CA LYS A 143 -8.06 10.22 -1.77
C LYS A 143 -9.18 11.04 -1.14
N GLN A 144 -9.56 12.15 -1.76
CA GLN A 144 -10.66 13.00 -1.28
C GLN A 144 -11.97 12.22 -1.17
N HIS A 145 -12.32 11.44 -2.21
CA HIS A 145 -13.51 10.61 -2.21
C HIS A 145 -13.49 9.59 -1.06
N MET A 146 -12.39 8.86 -0.88
CA MET A 146 -12.26 7.86 0.18
C MET A 146 -12.30 8.50 1.58
N MET A 147 -11.70 9.67 1.77
CA MET A 147 -11.74 10.40 3.03
C MET A 147 -13.16 10.90 3.38
N GLN A 148 -13.92 11.38 2.39
CA GLN A 148 -15.32 11.78 2.57
C GLN A 148 -16.21 10.58 2.91
N HIS A 149 -15.87 9.39 2.41
CA HIS A 149 -16.60 8.13 2.62
C HIS A 149 -15.82 7.16 3.51
N LYS A 150 -15.08 7.66 4.52
CA LYS A 150 -14.11 6.86 5.28
C LYS A 150 -14.65 5.56 5.88
N LYS A 151 -15.94 5.53 6.26
CA LYS A 151 -16.60 4.32 6.79
C LYS A 151 -16.81 3.22 5.74
N SER A 152 -16.92 3.60 4.46
CA SER A 152 -17.05 2.70 3.32
C SER A 152 -15.70 2.09 2.91
N PHE A 153 -14.58 2.71 3.31
CA PHE A 153 -13.23 2.22 3.04
C PHE A 153 -12.48 1.89 4.35
N PRO A 154 -12.98 0.97 5.18
CA PRO A 154 -12.35 0.64 6.45
C PRO A 154 -10.91 0.14 6.23
N TYR A 155 -9.99 0.63 7.06
CA TYR A 155 -8.52 0.44 6.98
C TYR A 155 -7.85 1.00 5.72
N LEU A 156 -8.43 0.79 4.54
CA LEU A 156 -7.93 1.30 3.26
C LEU A 156 -7.91 2.84 3.22
N GLY A 157 -8.91 3.48 3.82
CA GLY A 157 -9.07 4.94 3.90
C GLY A 157 -8.15 5.65 4.90
N GLY A 158 -7.12 4.99 5.43
CA GLY A 158 -6.11 5.61 6.31
C GLY A 158 -4.87 6.04 5.55
N ASP A 159 -4.27 7.18 5.90
CA ASP A 159 -3.19 7.84 5.15
C ASP A 159 -2.02 6.90 4.77
N LYS A 160 -1.63 5.99 5.67
CA LYS A 160 -0.58 5.00 5.38
C LYS A 160 -1.00 4.01 4.31
N ILE A 161 -2.08 3.26 4.57
CA ILE A 161 -2.50 2.15 3.72
C ILE A 161 -3.01 2.68 2.37
N MET A 162 -3.67 3.83 2.34
CA MET A 162 -4.18 4.43 1.12
C MET A 162 -3.08 4.75 0.12
N ASN A 163 -1.97 5.36 0.59
CA ASN A 163 -0.81 5.65 -0.26
C ASN A 163 -0.16 4.37 -0.79
N TYR A 164 0.06 3.39 0.08
CA TYR A 164 0.68 2.13 -0.33
C TYR A 164 -0.23 1.31 -1.26
N TRP A 165 -1.53 1.33 -1.03
CA TRP A 165 -2.51 0.73 -1.92
C TRP A 165 -2.47 1.38 -3.30
N LEU A 166 -2.50 2.72 -3.41
CA LEU A 166 -2.41 3.40 -4.70
C LEU A 166 -1.13 3.05 -5.46
N TYR A 167 0.00 2.97 -4.75
CA TYR A 167 1.25 2.46 -5.33
C TYR A 167 1.09 1.04 -5.89
N VAL A 168 0.54 0.11 -5.10
CA VAL A 168 0.31 -1.27 -5.56
C VAL A 168 -0.64 -1.31 -6.75
N MET A 169 -1.65 -0.46 -6.80
CA MET A 169 -2.52 -0.34 -7.97
C MET A 169 -1.74 0.11 -9.20
N GLU A 170 -0.86 1.11 -9.09
CA GLU A 170 0.01 1.56 -10.20
C GLU A 170 0.92 0.44 -10.71
N GLN A 171 1.48 -0.37 -9.80
CA GLN A 171 2.51 -1.35 -10.15
C GLN A 171 1.95 -2.66 -10.75
N TYR A 172 0.77 -3.10 -10.28
CA TYR A 172 0.26 -4.45 -10.59
C TYR A 172 -1.05 -4.44 -11.40
N THR A 173 -1.56 -3.28 -11.76
CA THR A 173 -2.75 -3.13 -12.61
C THR A 173 -2.49 -2.19 -13.79
N ASP A 174 -3.53 -1.86 -14.55
CA ASP A 174 -3.46 -0.85 -15.61
C ASP A 174 -3.77 0.59 -15.12
N ALA A 175 -3.82 0.81 -13.81
CA ALA A 175 -4.06 2.13 -13.24
C ALA A 175 -2.91 3.08 -13.56
N ASP A 176 -3.22 4.18 -14.25
CA ASP A 176 -2.28 5.26 -14.55
C ASP A 176 -2.74 6.55 -13.88
N PHE A 177 -1.83 7.17 -13.12
CA PHE A 177 -2.11 8.31 -12.24
C PHE A 177 -1.47 9.59 -12.79
N PRO A 178 -2.25 10.56 -13.33
CA PRO A 178 -1.71 11.79 -13.90
C PRO A 178 -1.06 12.72 -12.86
N ASP A 179 -1.44 12.58 -11.60
CA ASP A 179 -0.91 13.31 -10.44
C ASP A 179 -0.27 12.34 -9.42
N ARG A 180 0.48 11.34 -9.91
CA ARG A 180 1.14 10.31 -9.10
C ARG A 180 2.06 10.87 -8.01
N GLU A 181 2.60 12.07 -8.18
CA GLU A 181 3.40 12.77 -7.16
C GLU A 181 2.61 13.00 -5.87
N CYS A 182 1.27 12.91 -5.92
CA CYS A 182 0.40 12.99 -4.77
C CYS A 182 0.36 11.70 -3.95
N ILE A 183 0.91 10.59 -4.44
CA ILE A 183 1.13 9.40 -3.63
C ILE A 183 2.34 9.70 -2.74
N THR A 184 2.06 10.13 -1.51
CA THR A 184 3.08 10.60 -0.59
C THR A 184 3.81 9.42 0.04
N VAL A 185 5.05 9.66 0.47
CA VAL A 185 5.76 8.71 1.33
C VAL A 185 4.88 8.37 2.52
N ALA A 186 4.69 7.07 2.78
CA ALA A 186 3.97 6.60 3.96
C ALA A 186 4.98 6.36 5.11
N PRO A 187 5.12 7.28 6.09
CA PRO A 187 6.17 7.23 7.10
C PRO A 187 5.86 6.18 8.18
N ASP A 188 6.22 4.94 7.89
CA ASP A 188 6.25 3.88 8.89
C ASP A 188 7.60 3.78 9.60
N THR A 189 7.76 2.81 10.50
CA THR A 189 8.98 2.68 11.29
C THR A 189 10.23 2.59 10.42
N HIS A 190 10.20 1.88 9.29
CA HIS A 190 11.37 1.73 8.43
C HIS A 190 11.68 3.02 7.68
N VAL A 191 10.64 3.68 7.15
CA VAL A 191 10.80 4.98 6.50
C VAL A 191 11.30 6.05 7.48
N LEU A 192 10.80 6.06 8.72
CA LEU A 192 11.27 6.98 9.77
C LEU A 192 12.74 6.73 10.13
N GLN A 193 13.15 5.47 10.24
CA GLN A 193 14.55 5.10 10.48
C GLN A 193 15.46 5.54 9.33
N SER A 194 15.05 5.31 8.07
CA SER A 194 15.79 5.79 6.90
C SER A 194 15.81 7.32 6.82
N SER A 195 14.72 7.98 7.17
CA SER A 195 14.65 9.45 7.22
C SER A 195 15.62 10.02 8.25
N ALA A 196 15.74 9.41 9.43
CA ALA A 196 16.73 9.80 10.42
C ALA A 196 18.16 9.56 9.92
N LYS A 197 18.41 8.40 9.28
CA LYS A 197 19.72 8.03 8.72
C LYS A 197 20.18 8.97 7.62
N LEU A 198 19.25 9.43 6.77
CA LEU A 198 19.49 10.42 5.71
C LEU A 198 19.54 11.86 6.22
N GLY A 199 19.25 12.10 7.50
CA GLY A 199 19.27 13.44 8.09
C GLY A 199 18.05 14.30 7.74
N ILE A 200 16.94 13.70 7.28
CA ILE A 200 15.64 14.36 7.13
C ILE A 200 15.03 14.67 8.51
N LEU A 201 15.22 13.75 9.45
CA LEU A 201 14.85 13.91 10.85
C LEU A 201 16.11 13.81 11.72
N THR A 202 16.11 14.49 12.86
CA THR A 202 17.01 14.15 13.96
C THR A 202 16.53 12.87 14.66
N GLU A 203 17.40 12.23 15.46
CA GLU A 203 17.01 11.06 16.26
C GLU A 203 15.89 11.40 17.26
N GLU A 204 15.94 12.59 17.86
CA GLU A 204 14.91 13.10 18.77
C GLU A 204 13.57 13.28 18.05
N GLU A 205 13.58 13.89 16.86
CA GLU A 205 12.37 14.08 16.04
C GLU A 205 11.78 12.73 15.60
N ALA A 206 12.62 11.77 15.24
CA ALA A 206 12.20 10.43 14.83
C ALA A 206 11.56 9.63 15.98
N ALA A 207 11.96 9.89 17.23
CA ALA A 207 11.34 9.31 18.43
C ALA A 207 10.07 10.07 18.88
N GLY A 208 9.85 11.28 18.36
CA GLY A 208 8.75 12.15 18.77
C GLY A 208 7.38 11.75 18.22
N PRO A 209 6.29 12.21 18.85
CA PRO A 209 4.91 11.91 18.42
C PRO A 209 4.57 12.47 17.04
N LYS A 210 5.30 13.50 16.58
CA LYS A 210 5.13 14.16 15.28
C LYS A 210 6.07 13.65 14.19
N ALA A 211 6.86 12.61 14.45
CA ALA A 211 7.86 12.09 13.52
C ALA A 211 7.29 11.84 12.11
N ARG A 212 6.08 11.28 12.04
CA ARG A 212 5.40 10.94 10.78
C ARG A 212 5.01 12.18 9.98
N GLU A 213 4.38 13.15 10.63
CA GLU A 213 3.96 14.41 10.00
C GLU A 213 5.19 15.19 9.50
N LEU A 214 6.23 15.28 10.34
CA LEU A 214 7.49 15.94 9.99
C LEU A 214 8.20 15.26 8.81
N ALA A 215 8.30 13.93 8.83
CA ALA A 215 8.90 13.17 7.73
C ALA A 215 8.16 13.41 6.42
N ALA A 216 6.83 13.29 6.42
CA ALA A 216 6.02 13.48 5.22
C ALA A 216 6.20 14.89 4.63
N SER A 217 6.07 15.93 5.46
CA SER A 217 6.24 17.32 5.02
C SER A 217 7.65 17.62 4.52
N ARG A 218 8.70 17.17 5.22
CA ARG A 218 10.08 17.43 4.79
C ARG A 218 10.47 16.69 3.52
N TRP A 219 9.95 15.47 3.32
CA TRP A 219 10.14 14.75 2.06
C TRP A 219 9.43 15.44 0.90
N GLU A 220 8.19 15.91 1.12
CA GLU A 220 7.46 16.69 0.11
C GLU A 220 8.23 17.95 -0.31
N ASP A 221 8.69 18.75 0.67
CA ASP A 221 9.47 19.96 0.43
C ASP A 221 10.81 19.66 -0.26
N LEU A 222 11.52 18.60 0.18
CA LEU A 222 12.83 18.24 -0.35
C LEU A 222 12.74 17.81 -1.82
N LEU A 223 11.74 17.00 -2.15
CA LEU A 223 11.55 16.41 -3.48
C LEU A 223 10.94 17.39 -4.48
N GLN A 224 10.37 18.51 -4.02
CA GLN A 224 9.81 19.53 -4.92
C GLN A 224 10.85 19.97 -5.95
N GLY A 225 10.49 19.88 -7.23
CA GLY A 225 11.36 20.26 -8.36
C GLY A 225 12.56 19.32 -8.60
N SER A 226 12.67 18.20 -7.89
CA SER A 226 13.73 17.20 -8.10
C SER A 226 13.46 16.27 -9.29
N GLY A 227 12.20 16.19 -9.75
CA GLY A 227 11.76 15.21 -10.74
C GLY A 227 11.46 13.83 -10.18
N LEU A 228 11.74 13.57 -8.90
CA LEU A 228 11.39 12.33 -8.20
C LEU A 228 9.96 12.41 -7.63
N CYS A 229 9.17 11.35 -7.78
CA CYS A 229 7.89 11.27 -7.07
C CYS A 229 8.11 10.70 -5.66
N PRO A 230 7.39 11.22 -4.63
CA PRO A 230 7.57 10.77 -3.25
C PRO A 230 7.39 9.26 -3.05
N ILE A 231 6.52 8.61 -3.81
CA ILE A 231 6.33 7.17 -3.66
C ILE A 231 7.54 6.34 -4.13
N ASP A 232 8.32 6.83 -5.10
CA ASP A 232 9.45 6.09 -5.69
C ASP A 232 10.57 5.88 -4.68
N ILE A 233 10.66 6.74 -3.67
CA ILE A 233 11.65 6.63 -2.60
C ILE A 233 11.21 5.71 -1.46
N HIS A 234 9.92 5.33 -1.40
CA HIS A 234 9.37 4.51 -0.32
C HIS A 234 10.01 3.12 -0.26
N THR A 235 9.95 2.37 -1.35
CA THR A 235 10.46 0.99 -1.42
C THR A 235 11.97 0.92 -1.19
N PRO A 236 12.81 1.76 -1.84
CA PRO A 236 14.24 1.80 -1.54
C PRO A 236 14.56 2.06 -0.07
N MET A 237 13.92 3.07 0.55
CA MET A 237 14.13 3.35 1.97
C MET A 237 13.69 2.22 2.88
N TRP A 238 12.58 1.57 2.56
CA TRP A 238 12.04 0.46 3.34
C TRP A 238 12.96 -0.75 3.31
N LEU A 239 13.45 -1.15 2.12
CA LEU A 239 14.41 -2.24 1.95
C LEU A 239 15.74 -1.94 2.64
N TRP A 240 16.25 -0.71 2.47
CA TRP A 240 17.50 -0.29 3.08
C TRP A 240 17.45 -0.39 4.61
N SER A 241 16.40 0.13 5.25
CA SER A 241 16.20 -0.02 6.70
C SER A 241 16.06 -1.49 7.12
N ARG A 242 15.28 -2.30 6.37
CA ARG A 242 15.12 -3.74 6.66
C ARG A 242 16.42 -4.52 6.58
N SER A 243 17.32 -4.15 5.67
CA SER A 243 18.67 -4.71 5.56
C SER A 243 19.61 -4.25 6.69
N LYS A 244 19.11 -3.48 7.65
CA LYS A 244 19.90 -2.79 8.69
C LYS A 244 20.95 -1.85 8.10
N PHE A 245 20.60 -1.19 6.99
CA PHE A 245 21.47 -0.25 6.28
C PHE A 245 22.77 -0.90 5.77
N ALA A 246 22.68 -2.11 5.23
CA ALA A 246 23.85 -2.85 4.75
C ALA A 246 24.55 -2.19 3.54
N ALA A 247 23.76 -1.61 2.64
CA ALA A 247 24.29 -0.80 1.54
C ALA A 247 24.75 0.57 2.06
N GLN A 248 25.92 1.03 1.60
CA GLN A 248 26.39 2.38 1.87
C GLN A 248 25.95 3.32 0.76
N VAL A 249 25.44 4.48 1.17
CA VAL A 249 25.08 5.62 0.32
C VAL A 249 25.61 6.90 0.94
#